data_AF-A0A525VVX8-F1
#
_entry.id   AF-A0A525VVX8-F1
#
_cell.length_a   1.000
_cell.length_b   1.000
_cell.length_c   1.000
_cell.angle_alpha   90.00
_cell.angle_beta   90.00
_cell.angle_gamma   90.00
#
_symmetry.space_group_name_H-M   'P 1'
#
loop_
_entity.id
_entity.type
_entity.pdbx_description
1 polymer ?
#
loop_
_entity_poly.entity_id
_entity_poly.type
_entity_poly.pdbx_seq_one_letter_code
_entity_poly.pdbx_strand_id
1 'polypeptide(L)'
;MRHHIHVTRPVSSQIGLTLVLVIFSALVSWHNATADESLPSSTPDFPSIIRTHSDQLGKIDSDKGAITLFVSTIGPALQMGDAARTLGANPLQAKLANELLLSDLTAAVHRLMGSLAAWRLASTVRQAVRDQQFSTEIDRLYGSPQTRAWLDQQGKSSWHDSLNQLSEVVTSPEWGKGIQGEASASTILTTTLEKAARLELDAMQASYQEWDRIRSWKDRVRGLRGQARLCGTWQWIIHNHQQHHQEQKLILLFPPAGNTKATLLGLAETIVLGENVYLRWEVDGRVQEDSLQFSKEGQRLEGTFVNSEGGWGSISGKKTVGCAS
;
A
#
# COMPACT_ATOMS: atom_id res chain seq x y z
N MET A 1 -54.55 -0.05 -56.80
CA MET A 1 -55.22 0.00 -55.48
C MET A 1 -54.37 0.88 -54.56
N ARG A 2 -54.87 2.08 -54.27
CA ARG A 2 -54.27 3.05 -53.34
C ARG A 2 -55.07 2.98 -52.02
N HIS A 3 -54.42 2.70 -50.90
CA HIS A 3 -54.94 2.95 -49.55
C HIS A 3 -53.78 3.51 -48.72
N HIS A 4 -53.75 4.82 -48.52
CA HIS A 4 -54.37 5.57 -47.41
C HIS A 4 -53.60 5.42 -46.10
N ILE A 5 -52.73 6.41 -45.91
CA ILE A 5 -52.17 6.90 -44.65
C ILE A 5 -53.32 7.22 -43.70
N HIS A 6 -53.28 6.69 -42.48
CA HIS A 6 -54.04 7.22 -41.35
C HIS A 6 -53.07 7.69 -40.27
N VAL A 7 -53.07 9.00 -40.09
CA VAL A 7 -52.48 9.74 -38.98
C VAL A 7 -53.53 9.82 -37.87
N THR A 8 -53.16 9.46 -36.65
CA THR A 8 -53.87 9.85 -35.42
C THR A 8 -52.85 10.39 -34.42
N ARG A 9 -53.00 11.67 -34.05
CA ARG A 9 -52.35 12.28 -32.87
C ARG A 9 -53.13 11.91 -31.62
N PRO A 10 -52.48 11.90 -30.45
CA PRO A 10 -52.94 12.84 -29.43
C PRO A 10 -51.81 13.63 -28.75
N VAL A 11 -52.09 14.93 -28.70
CA VAL A 11 -51.83 15.98 -27.71
C VAL A 11 -50.97 15.64 -26.47
N SER A 12 -49.92 16.47 -26.36
CA SER A 12 -49.12 16.93 -25.21
C SER A 12 -49.46 16.44 -23.80
N SER A 13 -48.42 15.90 -23.14
CA SER A 13 -48.19 16.14 -21.71
C SER A 13 -46.73 16.54 -21.53
N GLN A 14 -46.52 17.77 -21.06
CA GLN A 14 -45.24 18.27 -20.60
C GLN A 14 -44.87 17.53 -19.33
N ILE A 15 -43.80 16.74 -19.37
CA ILE A 15 -43.10 16.27 -18.18
C ILE A 15 -41.65 16.69 -18.32
N GLY A 16 -41.23 17.52 -17.36
CA GLY A 16 -39.95 18.22 -17.36
C GLY A 16 -38.78 17.25 -17.51
N LEU A 17 -37.94 17.55 -18.49
CA LEU A 17 -36.64 16.93 -18.66
C LEU A 17 -35.68 17.60 -17.67
N THR A 18 -35.72 17.17 -16.41
CA THR A 18 -34.68 17.50 -15.44
C THR A 18 -33.41 16.73 -15.81
N LEU A 19 -32.45 17.52 -16.26
CA LEU A 19 -31.03 17.23 -16.41
C LEU A 19 -30.49 16.43 -15.20
N VAL A 20 -30.09 15.17 -15.42
CA VAL A 20 -29.17 14.45 -14.52
C VAL A 20 -27.95 14.06 -15.35
N LEU A 21 -27.14 15.08 -15.65
CA LEU A 21 -25.71 14.92 -15.90
C LEU A 21 -25.01 15.17 -14.56
N VAL A 22 -23.87 14.51 -14.34
CA VAL A 22 -23.07 14.44 -13.09
C VAL A 22 -23.62 13.31 -12.20
N ILE A 23 -23.06 12.09 -12.09
CA ILE A 23 -21.68 11.66 -11.78
C ILE A 23 -21.51 10.21 -12.29
N PHE A 24 -20.85 9.98 -13.42
CA PHE A 24 -20.35 8.63 -13.79
C PHE A 24 -18.93 8.67 -14.39
N SER A 25 -18.22 9.78 -14.22
CA SER A 25 -16.86 9.98 -14.70
C SER A 25 -15.78 9.44 -13.74
N ALA A 26 -16.13 9.09 -12.50
CA ALA A 26 -15.17 8.55 -11.53
C ALA A 26 -14.88 7.04 -11.68
N LEU A 27 -15.79 6.27 -12.31
CA LEU A 27 -15.62 4.81 -12.51
C LEU A 27 -14.98 4.45 -13.86
N VAL A 28 -15.21 5.26 -14.90
CA VAL A 28 -14.57 5.07 -16.22
C VAL A 28 -13.07 5.42 -16.17
N SER A 29 -12.67 6.30 -15.25
CA SER A 29 -11.26 6.66 -15.02
C SER A 29 -10.41 5.52 -14.44
N TRP A 30 -11.02 4.42 -13.96
CA TRP A 30 -10.28 3.21 -13.55
C TRP A 30 -9.90 2.34 -14.76
N HIS A 31 -10.75 2.29 -15.78
CA HIS A 31 -10.53 1.43 -16.95
C HIS A 31 -9.53 2.01 -17.95
N ASN A 32 -9.24 3.31 -17.86
CA ASN A 32 -8.19 3.99 -18.62
C ASN A 32 -7.08 4.46 -17.67
N ALA A 33 -6.42 3.53 -16.98
CA ALA A 33 -5.14 3.83 -16.35
C ALA A 33 -4.10 3.96 -17.46
N THR A 34 -3.88 5.18 -17.96
CA THR A 34 -2.68 5.53 -18.71
C THR A 34 -1.46 5.15 -17.86
N ALA A 35 -0.43 4.61 -18.49
CA ALA A 35 0.81 4.12 -17.86
C ALA A 35 1.67 5.23 -17.18
N ASP A 36 1.06 6.36 -16.85
CA ASP A 36 1.70 7.63 -16.45
C ASP A 36 1.43 8.00 -14.98
N GLU A 37 0.81 7.11 -14.20
CA GLU A 37 0.68 7.30 -12.75
C GLU A 37 1.99 6.81 -12.08
N SER A 38 3.05 7.60 -12.26
CA SER A 38 4.35 7.36 -11.63
C SER A 38 4.23 7.45 -10.11
N LEU A 39 4.83 6.50 -9.38
CA LEU A 39 4.98 6.58 -7.93
C LEU A 39 5.59 7.95 -7.54
N PRO A 40 5.19 8.56 -6.41
CA PRO A 40 5.79 9.81 -5.96
C PRO A 40 7.32 9.68 -5.97
N SER A 41 7.98 10.54 -6.74
CA SER A 41 9.38 10.35 -7.17
C SER A 41 10.40 10.68 -6.08
N SER A 42 9.96 11.24 -4.95
CA SER A 42 10.81 11.68 -3.85
C SER A 42 10.41 11.05 -2.53
N THR A 43 11.41 10.52 -1.82
CA THR A 43 11.33 10.16 -0.41
C THR A 43 10.79 11.35 0.42
N PRO A 44 9.79 11.16 1.29
CA PRO A 44 9.17 12.26 2.02
C PRO A 44 10.10 12.83 3.10
N ASP A 45 10.07 14.15 3.28
CA ASP A 45 10.71 14.83 4.42
C ASP A 45 9.82 14.70 5.67
N PHE A 46 9.87 13.51 6.29
CA PHE A 46 9.13 13.25 7.54
C PHE A 46 9.46 14.22 8.67
N PRO A 47 10.73 14.59 8.94
CA PRO A 47 11.03 15.58 9.98
C PRO A 47 10.27 16.90 9.79
N SER A 48 10.19 17.42 8.57
CA SER A 48 9.45 18.65 8.30
C SER A 48 7.93 18.47 8.48
N ILE A 49 7.38 17.34 8.02
CA ILE A 49 5.95 17.02 8.19
C ILE A 49 5.58 16.87 9.67
N ILE A 50 6.40 16.13 10.44
CA ILE A 50 6.19 15.94 11.87
C ILE A 50 6.23 17.27 12.61
N ARG A 51 7.21 18.13 12.29
CA ARG A 51 7.30 19.47 12.89
C ARG A 51 6.08 20.32 12.54
N THR A 52 5.65 20.32 11.29
CA THR A 52 4.52 21.12 10.79
C THR A 52 3.19 20.68 11.41
N HIS A 53 3.01 19.38 11.64
CA HIS A 53 1.76 18.79 12.14
C HIS A 53 1.86 18.24 13.57
N SER A 54 2.84 18.69 14.35
CA SER A 54 3.17 18.13 15.67
C SER A 54 1.97 18.11 16.62
N ASP A 55 1.21 19.21 16.67
CA ASP A 55 0.04 19.34 17.55
C ASP A 55 -1.10 18.42 17.16
N GLN A 56 -1.27 18.14 15.87
CA GLN A 56 -2.32 17.23 15.37
C GLN A 56 -1.92 15.77 15.64
N LEU A 57 -0.65 15.44 15.39
CA LEU A 57 -0.08 14.10 15.66
C LEU A 57 -0.13 13.77 17.16
N GLY A 58 0.13 14.75 18.04
CA GLY A 58 0.07 14.57 19.49
C GLY A 58 -1.33 14.44 20.07
N LYS A 59 -2.40 14.57 19.26
CA LYS A 59 -3.81 14.48 19.67
C LYS A 59 -4.51 13.23 19.13
N ILE A 60 -3.78 12.33 18.47
CA ILE A 60 -4.38 11.09 17.95
C ILE A 60 -4.67 10.16 19.11
N ASP A 61 -5.94 9.85 19.31
CA ASP A 61 -6.43 9.03 20.43
C ASP A 61 -7.21 7.78 19.98
N SER A 62 -7.33 7.59 18.66
CA SER A 62 -8.15 6.55 18.07
C SER A 62 -7.79 6.31 16.61
N ASP A 63 -8.08 5.10 16.12
CA ASP A 63 -7.95 4.73 14.70
C ASP A 63 -8.78 5.64 13.79
N LYS A 64 -9.98 6.03 14.22
CA LYS A 64 -10.83 6.98 13.49
C LYS A 64 -10.18 8.35 13.40
N GLY A 65 -9.59 8.85 14.48
CA GLY A 65 -8.82 10.10 14.50
C GLY A 65 -7.62 10.03 13.57
N ALA A 66 -6.87 8.92 13.61
CA ALA A 66 -5.72 8.66 12.75
C ALA A 66 -6.07 8.69 11.26
N ILE A 67 -7.13 7.96 10.86
CA ILE A 67 -7.62 7.93 9.47
C ILE A 67 -8.11 9.32 9.04
N THR A 68 -8.85 10.03 9.89
CA THR A 68 -9.34 11.38 9.57
C THR A 68 -8.20 12.35 9.33
N LEU A 69 -7.17 12.32 10.17
CA LEU A 69 -5.98 13.16 10.01
C LEU A 69 -5.15 12.76 8.78
N PHE A 70 -5.04 11.46 8.51
CA PHE A 70 -4.40 10.96 7.29
C PHE A 70 -5.10 11.45 6.02
N VAL A 71 -6.41 11.24 5.91
CA VAL A 71 -7.17 11.60 4.72
C VAL A 71 -7.13 13.11 4.46
N SER A 72 -7.26 13.92 5.51
CA SER A 72 -7.37 15.37 5.37
C SER A 72 -6.04 16.10 5.23
N THR A 73 -4.97 15.60 5.87
CA THR A 73 -3.74 16.39 6.09
C THR A 73 -2.48 15.61 5.71
N ILE A 74 -2.21 14.48 6.36
CA ILE A 74 -0.92 13.79 6.25
C ILE A 74 -0.77 13.06 4.90
N GLY A 75 -1.83 12.41 4.42
CA GLY A 75 -1.86 11.74 3.12
C GLY A 75 -1.53 12.70 1.97
N PRO A 76 -2.22 13.87 1.85
CA PRO A 76 -1.85 14.90 0.89
C PRO A 76 -0.41 15.41 1.04
N ALA A 77 0.06 15.67 2.27
CA ALA A 77 1.44 16.12 2.51
C ALA A 77 2.50 15.10 2.07
N LEU A 78 2.17 13.81 2.11
CA LEU A 78 3.02 12.71 1.67
C LEU A 78 2.78 12.29 0.21
N GLN A 79 1.99 13.08 -0.55
CA GLN A 79 1.61 12.79 -1.94
C GLN A 79 0.86 11.44 -2.11
N MET A 80 0.15 11.00 -1.07
CA MET A 80 -0.65 9.77 -1.04
C MET A 80 -2.14 10.06 -1.29
N GLY A 81 -2.44 10.95 -2.23
CA GLY A 81 -3.80 11.41 -2.52
C GLY A 81 -4.77 10.29 -2.88
N ASP A 82 -4.31 9.24 -3.56
CA ASP A 82 -5.16 8.10 -3.92
C ASP A 82 -5.56 7.25 -2.72
N ALA A 83 -4.61 6.98 -1.82
CA ALA A 83 -4.88 6.28 -0.59
C ALA A 83 -5.85 7.08 0.28
N ALA A 84 -5.60 8.39 0.41
CA ALA A 84 -6.47 9.31 1.15
C ALA A 84 -7.90 9.34 0.57
N ARG A 85 -8.05 9.46 -0.77
CA ARG A 85 -9.36 9.41 -1.42
C ARG A 85 -10.06 8.07 -1.25
N THR A 86 -9.33 6.96 -1.35
CA THR A 86 -9.89 5.61 -1.18
C THR A 86 -10.43 5.41 0.24
N LEU A 87 -9.68 5.84 1.25
CA LEU A 87 -10.07 5.72 2.66
C LEU A 87 -11.15 6.74 3.07
N GLY A 88 -11.17 7.91 2.43
CA GLY A 88 -12.16 8.96 2.67
C GLY A 88 -13.47 8.79 1.89
N ALA A 89 -13.54 7.84 0.95
CA ALA A 89 -14.75 7.58 0.19
C ALA A 89 -15.84 6.93 1.07
N ASN A 90 -17.10 7.15 0.68
CA ASN A 90 -18.26 6.47 1.28
C ASN A 90 -18.05 4.94 1.28
N PRO A 91 -18.67 4.20 2.22
CA PRO A 91 -18.41 2.79 2.42
C PRO A 91 -18.49 2.02 1.09
N LEU A 92 -17.35 1.46 0.68
CA LEU A 92 -17.28 0.63 -0.52
C LEU A 92 -18.07 -0.65 -0.28
N GLN A 93 -18.64 -1.21 -1.36
CA GLN A 93 -19.23 -2.55 -1.30
C GLN A 93 -18.16 -3.55 -0.84
N ALA A 94 -18.54 -4.50 0.03
CA ALA A 94 -17.60 -5.43 0.68
C ALA A 94 -16.67 -6.16 -0.32
N LYS A 95 -17.21 -6.58 -1.48
CA LYS A 95 -16.43 -7.21 -2.55
C LYS A 95 -15.31 -6.29 -3.06
N LEU A 96 -15.65 -5.03 -3.37
CA LEU A 96 -14.68 -4.06 -3.86
C LEU A 96 -13.66 -3.69 -2.78
N ALA A 97 -14.08 -3.58 -1.52
CA ALA A 97 -13.17 -3.35 -0.40
C ALA A 97 -12.12 -4.46 -0.27
N ASN A 98 -12.52 -5.73 -0.43
CA ASN A 98 -11.62 -6.88 -0.43
C ASN A 98 -10.68 -6.86 -1.65
N GLU A 99 -11.21 -6.61 -2.85
CA GLU A 99 -10.42 -6.54 -4.08
C GLU A 99 -9.41 -5.38 -4.12
N LEU A 100 -9.60 -4.37 -3.27
CA LEU A 100 -8.68 -3.24 -3.10
C LEU A 100 -7.76 -3.40 -1.88
N LEU A 101 -7.87 -4.51 -1.15
CA LEU A 101 -7.13 -4.74 0.09
C LEU A 101 -7.31 -3.57 1.07
N LEU A 102 -8.54 -3.06 1.18
CA LEU A 102 -8.82 -1.87 1.97
C LEU A 102 -8.47 -2.07 3.45
N SER A 103 -8.64 -3.28 3.97
CA SER A 103 -8.22 -3.64 5.33
C SER A 103 -6.71 -3.49 5.52
N ASP A 104 -5.91 -3.95 4.56
CA ASP A 104 -4.44 -3.87 4.62
C ASP A 104 -3.97 -2.43 4.47
N LEU A 105 -4.60 -1.66 3.57
CA LEU A 105 -4.34 -0.23 3.42
C LEU A 105 -4.66 0.54 4.72
N THR A 106 -5.83 0.29 5.30
CA THR A 106 -6.27 0.91 6.56
C THR A 106 -5.29 0.60 7.69
N ALA A 107 -4.91 -0.67 7.83
CA ALA A 107 -3.96 -1.10 8.85
C ALA A 107 -2.56 -0.48 8.63
N ALA A 108 -2.11 -0.34 7.37
CA ALA A 108 -0.85 0.33 7.05
C ALA A 108 -0.90 1.82 7.42
N VAL A 109 -2.02 2.50 7.18
CA VAL A 109 -2.21 3.88 7.61
C VAL A 109 -2.19 4.00 9.13
N HIS A 110 -2.87 3.11 9.88
CA HIS A 110 -2.81 3.15 11.35
C HIS A 110 -1.38 3.00 11.88
N ARG A 111 -0.59 2.07 11.32
CA ARG A 111 0.82 1.88 11.68
C ARG A 111 1.69 3.06 11.30
N LEU A 112 1.48 3.65 10.13
CA LEU A 112 2.19 4.88 9.73
C LEU A 112 1.89 6.01 10.73
N MET A 113 0.62 6.27 11.01
CA MET A 113 0.20 7.35 11.90
C MET A 113 0.72 7.14 13.33
N GLY A 114 0.72 5.90 13.83
CA GLY A 114 1.32 5.56 15.12
C GLY A 114 2.83 5.82 15.15
N SER A 115 3.53 5.44 14.07
CA SER A 115 4.98 5.67 13.94
C SER A 115 5.31 7.18 13.90
N LEU A 116 4.52 7.99 13.19
CA LEU A 116 4.69 9.45 13.17
C LEU A 116 4.43 10.08 14.54
N ALA A 117 3.41 9.62 15.27
CA ALA A 117 3.13 10.08 16.62
C ALA A 117 4.25 9.71 17.61
N ALA A 118 4.78 8.49 17.52
CA ALA A 118 5.92 8.04 18.31
C ALA A 118 7.20 8.83 18.01
N TRP A 119 7.47 9.12 16.73
CA TRP A 119 8.62 9.95 16.33
C TRP A 119 8.45 11.40 16.82
N ARG A 120 7.25 11.97 16.73
CA ARG A 120 6.93 13.28 17.30
C ARG A 120 7.22 13.32 18.81
N LEU A 121 6.80 12.30 19.56
CA LEU A 121 7.07 12.20 20.99
C LEU A 121 8.58 12.22 21.28
N ALA A 122 9.36 11.35 20.63
CA ALA A 122 10.80 11.31 20.78
C ALA A 122 11.46 12.67 20.50
N SER A 123 11.05 13.31 19.41
CA SER A 123 11.53 14.65 19.03
C SER A 123 11.21 15.70 20.10
N THR A 124 10.03 15.59 20.71
CA THR A 124 9.57 16.52 21.75
C THR A 124 10.37 16.31 23.05
N VAL A 125 10.65 15.07 23.45
CA VAL A 125 11.52 14.79 24.60
C VAL A 125 12.94 15.32 24.38
N ARG A 126 13.54 15.09 23.20
CA ARG A 126 14.87 15.61 22.89
C ARG A 126 14.93 17.13 22.94
N GLN A 127 13.89 17.80 22.45
CA GLN A 127 13.78 19.25 22.52
C GLN A 127 13.62 19.74 23.97
N ALA A 128 12.80 19.07 24.78
CA ALA A 128 12.64 19.39 26.21
C ALA A 128 13.97 19.24 26.99
N VAL A 129 14.77 18.20 26.70
CA VAL A 129 16.12 18.06 27.27
C VAL A 129 17.02 19.23 26.86
N ARG A 130 17.01 19.60 25.57
CA ARG A 130 17.82 20.70 25.05
C ARG A 130 17.45 22.04 25.70
N ASP A 131 16.15 22.29 25.88
CA ASP A 131 15.61 23.54 26.41
C ASP A 131 15.57 23.55 27.94
N GLN A 132 15.97 22.45 28.59
CA GLN A 132 15.95 22.24 30.05
C GLN A 132 14.56 22.40 30.68
N GLN A 133 13.51 22.04 29.95
CA GLN A 133 12.10 22.13 30.38
C GLN A 133 11.59 20.78 30.87
N PHE A 134 11.86 20.46 32.14
CA PHE A 134 11.60 19.12 32.72
C PHE A 134 10.28 18.99 33.49
N SER A 135 9.74 20.10 34.03
CA SER A 135 8.64 20.09 35.01
C SER A 135 7.25 20.40 34.44
N THR A 136 7.12 20.94 33.23
CA THR A 136 5.83 21.38 32.65
C THR A 136 5.22 20.42 31.64
N GLU A 137 5.89 19.31 31.31
CA GLU A 137 5.68 18.69 30.01
C GLU A 137 5.25 17.21 30.01
N ILE A 138 5.01 16.50 31.12
CA ILE A 138 4.57 15.08 31.01
C ILE A 138 3.20 14.98 30.29
N ASP A 139 2.24 15.84 30.63
CA ASP A 139 0.93 15.91 29.95
C ASP A 139 1.03 16.41 28.50
N ARG A 140 2.04 17.24 28.18
CA ARG A 140 2.30 17.72 26.81
C ARG A 140 3.06 16.71 25.96
N LEU A 141 3.90 15.89 26.58
CA LEU A 141 4.71 14.87 25.95
C LEU A 141 3.80 13.75 25.48
N TYR A 142 3.03 13.16 26.40
CA TYR A 142 2.16 12.01 26.11
C TYR A 142 0.75 12.39 25.63
N GLY A 143 0.39 13.67 25.68
CA GLY A 143 -0.95 14.12 25.34
C GLY A 143 -1.98 13.65 26.37
N SER A 144 -3.20 13.35 25.91
CA SER A 144 -4.23 12.79 26.77
C SER A 144 -3.90 11.33 27.14
N PRO A 145 -4.42 10.78 28.27
CA PRO A 145 -4.30 9.35 28.58
C PRO A 145 -4.78 8.43 27.46
N GLN A 146 -5.74 8.90 26.65
CA GLN A 146 -6.25 8.18 25.49
C GLN A 146 -5.22 8.09 24.36
N THR A 147 -4.41 9.13 24.16
CA THR A 147 -3.30 9.12 23.18
C THR A 147 -2.28 8.04 23.53
N ARG A 148 -1.89 7.96 24.81
CA ARG A 148 -0.99 6.89 25.30
C ARG A 148 -1.61 5.51 25.10
N ALA A 149 -2.86 5.33 25.51
CA ALA A 149 -3.56 4.05 25.39
C ALA A 149 -3.70 3.59 23.93
N TRP A 150 -3.92 4.51 23.00
CA TRP A 150 -3.98 4.20 21.57
C TRP A 150 -2.60 3.77 21.02
N LEU A 151 -1.51 4.42 21.44
CA LEU A 151 -0.16 3.99 21.06
C LEU A 151 0.17 2.59 21.63
N ASP A 152 -0.28 2.27 22.84
CA ASP A 152 -0.10 0.94 23.46
C ASP A 152 -0.87 -0.17 22.74
N GLN A 153 -2.00 0.14 22.10
CA GLN A 153 -2.72 -0.82 21.25
C GLN A 153 -1.88 -1.26 20.04
N GLN A 154 -0.86 -0.49 19.67
CA GLN A 154 0.08 -0.83 18.61
C GLN A 154 1.27 -1.67 19.10
N GLY A 155 1.06 -2.57 20.07
CA GLY A 155 2.09 -3.41 20.70
C GLY A 155 2.92 -4.31 19.77
N LYS A 156 2.56 -4.42 18.48
CA LYS A 156 3.34 -5.14 17.45
C LYS A 156 4.31 -4.25 16.67
N SER A 157 4.27 -2.94 16.88
CA SER A 157 5.14 -1.99 16.20
C SER A 157 6.58 -2.11 16.70
N SER A 158 7.55 -1.99 15.80
CA SER A 158 8.98 -2.09 16.13
C SER A 158 9.48 -1.03 17.12
N TRP A 159 8.78 0.10 17.22
CA TRP A 159 9.10 1.21 18.12
C TRP A 159 8.46 1.08 19.51
N HIS A 160 7.57 0.10 19.73
CA HIS A 160 6.75 0.02 20.94
C HIS A 160 7.59 -0.19 22.22
N ASP A 161 8.59 -1.07 22.17
CA ASP A 161 9.46 -1.32 23.31
C ASP A 161 10.30 -0.08 23.65
N SER A 162 10.81 0.62 22.63
CA SER A 162 11.54 1.88 22.77
C SER A 162 10.66 2.99 23.36
N LEU A 163 9.36 2.99 23.04
CA LEU A 163 8.37 3.90 23.63
C LEU A 163 8.20 3.62 25.12
N ASN A 164 8.08 2.35 25.51
CA ASN A 164 7.95 1.96 26.90
C ASN A 164 9.20 2.33 27.71
N GLN A 165 10.39 2.04 27.18
CA GLN A 165 11.65 2.43 27.83
C GLN A 165 11.78 3.94 28.01
N LEU A 166 11.38 4.73 27.00
CA LEU A 166 11.37 6.18 27.15
C LEU A 166 10.36 6.64 28.21
N SER A 167 9.16 6.05 28.20
CA SER A 167 8.09 6.33 29.15
C SER A 167 8.49 6.07 30.60
N GLU A 168 9.18 4.97 30.87
CA GLU A 168 9.68 4.65 32.21
C GLU A 168 10.63 5.75 32.73
N VAL A 169 11.53 6.24 31.88
CA VAL A 169 12.51 7.26 32.28
C VAL A 169 11.84 8.62 32.53
N VAL A 170 10.97 9.08 31.65
CA VAL A 170 10.38 10.43 31.77
C VAL A 170 9.23 10.52 32.78
N THR A 171 8.65 9.38 33.18
CA THR A 171 7.70 9.31 34.30
C THR A 171 8.38 9.11 35.65
N SER A 172 9.70 8.90 35.66
CA SER A 172 10.44 8.73 36.91
C SER A 172 10.42 10.02 37.75
N PRO A 173 10.38 9.92 39.09
CA PRO A 173 10.44 11.09 39.98
C PRO A 173 11.73 11.90 39.82
N GLU A 174 12.78 11.30 39.25
CA GLU A 174 14.08 11.92 39.06
C GLU A 174 14.08 12.88 37.87
N TRP A 175 13.27 12.61 36.84
CA TRP A 175 13.06 13.50 35.69
C TRP A 175 12.53 14.88 36.14
N GLY A 176 11.51 14.89 37.01
CA GLY A 176 10.90 16.13 37.50
C GLY A 176 11.75 16.94 38.49
N LYS A 177 12.81 16.34 39.07
CA LYS A 177 13.70 17.01 40.04
C LYS A 177 14.78 17.87 39.38
N GLY A 178 14.94 17.80 38.05
CA GLY A 178 15.92 18.58 37.31
C GLY A 178 17.36 18.37 37.78
N ILE A 179 18.26 19.30 37.45
CA ILE A 179 19.70 19.23 37.75
C ILE A 179 20.00 19.54 39.24
N GLN A 180 19.30 18.92 40.19
CA GLN A 180 19.66 18.99 41.61
C GLN A 180 20.61 17.83 41.95
N GLY A 181 21.90 18.02 41.63
CA GLY A 181 22.98 17.06 41.83
C GLY A 181 23.66 16.70 40.50
N GLU A 182 24.82 17.29 40.23
CA GLU A 182 25.48 17.30 38.90
C GLU A 182 25.70 15.89 38.30
N ALA A 183 26.09 14.90 39.10
CA ALA A 183 26.40 13.56 38.59
C ALA A 183 25.14 12.73 38.25
N SER A 184 24.12 12.74 39.11
CA SER A 184 22.88 11.99 38.89
C SER A 184 22.04 12.61 37.78
N ALA A 185 21.99 13.94 37.72
CA ALA A 185 21.29 14.68 36.67
C ALA A 185 21.90 14.42 35.28
N SER A 186 23.23 14.43 35.16
CA SER A 186 23.90 14.13 33.89
C SER A 186 23.59 12.71 33.38
N THR A 187 23.45 11.74 34.28
CA THR A 187 23.16 10.35 33.94
C THR A 187 21.73 10.18 33.43
N ILE A 188 20.75 10.80 34.08
CA ILE A 188 19.34 10.77 33.66
C ILE A 188 19.19 11.44 32.30
N LEU A 189 19.79 12.62 32.09
CA LEU A 189 19.71 13.32 30.80
C LEU A 189 20.30 12.50 29.65
N THR A 190 21.46 11.88 29.88
CA THR A 190 22.10 11.01 28.89
C THR A 190 21.22 9.81 28.57
N THR A 191 20.66 9.16 29.59
CA THR A 191 19.77 8.01 29.44
C THR A 191 18.49 8.41 28.68
N THR A 192 17.85 9.53 29.03
CA THR A 192 16.67 10.03 28.31
C THR A 192 16.98 10.32 26.85
N LEU A 193 18.11 10.98 26.56
CA LEU A 193 18.52 11.26 25.19
C LEU A 193 18.77 9.99 24.39
N GLU A 194 19.41 8.98 24.98
CA GLU A 194 19.63 7.68 24.37
C GLU A 194 18.30 6.99 24.04
N LYS A 195 17.38 6.91 25.02
CA LYS A 195 16.06 6.28 24.82
C LYS A 195 15.22 7.04 23.80
N ALA A 196 15.25 8.37 23.81
CA ALA A 196 14.53 9.17 22.84
C ALA A 196 15.12 9.01 21.43
N ALA A 197 16.45 9.01 21.28
CA ALA A 197 17.09 8.75 20.00
C ALA A 197 16.78 7.35 19.46
N ARG A 198 16.70 6.34 20.35
CA ARG A 198 16.31 4.99 19.97
C ARG A 198 14.87 4.93 19.46
N LEU A 199 13.92 5.52 20.20
CA LEU A 199 12.52 5.61 19.78
C LEU A 199 12.39 6.30 18.42
N GLU A 200 13.10 7.42 18.24
CA GLU A 200 13.11 8.16 16.99
C GLU A 200 13.62 7.32 15.80
N LEU A 201 14.72 6.58 15.97
CA LEU A 201 15.26 5.71 14.92
C LEU A 201 14.28 4.59 14.56
N ASP A 202 13.71 3.90 15.55
CA ASP A 202 12.79 2.79 15.32
C ASP A 202 11.48 3.28 14.67
N ALA A 203 10.97 4.44 15.12
CA ALA A 203 9.78 5.07 14.57
C ALA A 203 10.01 5.58 13.14
N MET A 204 11.18 6.17 12.86
CA MET A 204 11.57 6.60 11.52
C MET A 204 11.58 5.41 10.54
N GLN A 205 12.23 4.31 10.91
CA GLN A 205 12.27 3.11 10.08
C GLN A 205 10.87 2.57 9.79
N ALA A 206 10.02 2.48 10.82
CA ALA A 206 8.63 2.06 10.68
C ALA A 206 7.81 3.01 9.77
N SER A 207 7.99 4.33 9.91
CA SER A 207 7.33 5.32 9.06
C SER A 207 7.69 5.14 7.58
N TYR A 208 8.97 4.93 7.25
CA TYR A 208 9.38 4.68 5.87
C TYR A 208 8.84 3.36 5.33
N GLN A 209 8.86 2.30 6.12
CA GLN A 209 8.32 1.00 5.72
C GLN A 209 6.82 1.09 5.41
N GLU A 210 6.03 1.73 6.27
CA GLU A 210 4.59 1.85 6.04
C GLU A 210 4.25 2.86 4.94
N TRP A 211 5.03 3.93 4.78
CA TRP A 211 4.89 4.81 3.62
C TRP A 211 5.15 4.08 2.30
N ASP A 212 6.21 3.28 2.24
CA ASP A 212 6.52 2.44 1.08
C ASP A 212 5.39 1.44 0.81
N ARG A 213 4.87 0.84 1.88
CA ARG A 213 3.73 -0.06 1.80
C ARG A 213 2.49 0.66 1.28
N ILE A 214 2.18 1.86 1.72
CA ILE A 214 1.00 2.60 1.28
C ILE A 214 1.19 3.09 -0.17
N ARG A 215 2.32 3.68 -0.53
CA ARG A 215 2.53 4.21 -1.90
C ARG A 215 2.46 3.10 -2.96
N SER A 216 2.97 1.90 -2.65
CA SER A 216 2.98 0.72 -3.55
C SER A 216 1.68 -0.10 -3.51
N TRP A 217 0.65 0.35 -2.78
CA TRP A 217 -0.56 -0.46 -2.57
C TRP A 217 -1.28 -0.82 -3.87
N LYS A 218 -1.41 0.14 -4.81
CA LYS A 218 -2.00 -0.08 -6.14
C LYS A 218 -1.22 -1.14 -6.90
N ASP A 219 0.11 -1.13 -6.82
CA ASP A 219 0.97 -2.12 -7.48
C ASP A 219 0.73 -3.52 -6.90
N ARG A 220 0.62 -3.63 -5.58
CA ARG A 220 0.26 -4.92 -4.95
C ARG A 220 -1.12 -5.40 -5.37
N VAL A 221 -2.11 -4.51 -5.41
CA VAL A 221 -3.47 -4.85 -5.90
C VAL A 221 -3.42 -5.32 -7.36
N ARG A 222 -2.69 -4.60 -8.22
CA ARG A 222 -2.48 -4.98 -9.62
C ARG A 222 -1.81 -6.34 -9.75
N GLY A 223 -0.73 -6.57 -9.00
CA GLY A 223 0.01 -7.83 -8.97
C GLY A 223 -0.86 -9.01 -8.53
N LEU A 224 -1.62 -8.87 -7.43
CA LEU A 224 -2.51 -9.94 -6.96
C LEU A 224 -3.66 -10.23 -7.93
N ARG A 225 -4.27 -9.20 -8.53
CA ARG A 225 -5.27 -9.39 -9.59
C ARG A 225 -4.69 -10.11 -10.80
N GLY A 226 -3.48 -9.73 -11.19
CA GLY A 226 -2.72 -10.38 -12.24
C GLY A 226 -2.46 -11.86 -11.97
N GLN A 227 -1.96 -12.18 -10.78
CA GLN A 227 -1.76 -13.55 -10.31
C GLN A 227 -3.08 -14.33 -10.29
N ALA A 228 -4.18 -13.73 -9.81
CA ALA A 228 -5.48 -14.37 -9.78
C ALA A 228 -5.98 -14.74 -11.19
N ARG A 229 -5.70 -13.91 -12.20
CA ARG A 229 -6.00 -14.22 -13.62
C ARG A 229 -5.16 -15.37 -14.16
N LEU A 230 -3.86 -15.40 -13.83
CA LEU A 230 -2.94 -16.47 -14.22
C LEU A 230 -3.22 -17.78 -13.49
N CYS A 231 -3.83 -17.72 -12.32
CA CYS A 231 -4.06 -18.87 -11.46
C CYS A 231 -4.73 -20.03 -12.19
N GLY A 232 -4.13 -21.22 -12.05
CA GLY A 232 -4.67 -22.47 -12.57
C GLY A 232 -3.62 -23.36 -13.21
N THR A 233 -4.10 -24.47 -13.77
CA THR A 233 -3.31 -25.39 -14.58
C THR A 233 -3.38 -24.97 -16.04
N TRP A 234 -2.23 -24.87 -16.68
CA TRP A 234 -2.09 -24.49 -18.08
C TRP A 234 -1.36 -25.58 -18.85
N GLN A 235 -1.89 -25.93 -20.01
CA GLN A 235 -1.15 -26.66 -21.02
C GLN A 235 -0.38 -25.64 -21.86
N TRP A 236 0.94 -25.68 -21.74
CA TRP A 236 1.88 -24.81 -22.44
C TRP A 236 2.48 -25.53 -23.64
N ILE A 237 2.59 -24.83 -24.76
CA ILE A 237 3.21 -25.31 -25.98
C ILE A 237 4.23 -24.25 -26.41
N ILE A 238 5.49 -24.65 -26.51
CA ILE A 238 6.60 -23.82 -26.94
C ILE A 238 7.07 -24.33 -28.29
N HIS A 239 7.07 -23.46 -29.30
CA HIS A 239 7.63 -23.75 -30.61
C HIS A 239 8.94 -22.98 -30.76
N ASN A 240 10.07 -23.67 -30.61
CA ASN A 240 11.39 -23.09 -30.77
C ASN A 240 11.75 -23.00 -32.26
N HIS A 241 12.08 -21.80 -32.73
CA HIS A 241 12.44 -21.54 -34.12
C HIS A 241 13.94 -21.68 -34.40
N GLN A 242 14.76 -21.93 -33.37
CA GLN A 242 16.15 -22.33 -33.54
C GLN A 242 16.20 -23.71 -34.22
N GLN A 243 17.20 -23.89 -35.09
CA GLN A 243 17.36 -24.99 -36.05
C GLN A 243 16.55 -26.27 -35.72
N HIS A 244 15.59 -26.60 -36.60
CA HIS A 244 14.70 -27.78 -36.58
C HIS A 244 13.30 -27.67 -35.95
N HIS A 245 12.78 -26.46 -35.68
CA HIS A 245 11.36 -26.24 -35.31
C HIS A 245 10.85 -27.20 -34.22
N GLN A 246 11.52 -27.22 -33.07
CA GLN A 246 11.16 -28.14 -31.99
C GLN A 246 9.92 -27.65 -31.24
N GLU A 247 8.94 -28.54 -31.05
CA GLU A 247 7.75 -28.31 -30.23
C GLU A 247 7.92 -29.01 -28.88
N GLN A 248 7.69 -28.26 -27.81
CA GLN A 248 7.69 -28.77 -26.44
C GLN A 248 6.32 -28.52 -25.81
N LYS A 249 5.78 -29.54 -25.15
CA LYS A 249 4.53 -29.45 -24.38
C LYS A 249 4.82 -29.68 -22.92
N LEU A 250 4.31 -28.81 -22.08
CA LEU A 250 4.48 -28.88 -20.63
C LEU A 250 3.22 -28.40 -19.92
N ILE A 251 3.11 -28.74 -18.64
CA ILE A 251 2.00 -28.34 -17.78
C ILE A 251 2.55 -27.38 -16.73
N LEU A 252 1.99 -26.17 -16.67
CA LEU A 252 2.31 -25.18 -15.66
C LEU A 252 1.17 -25.08 -14.65
N LEU A 253 1.53 -24.98 -13.37
CA LEU A 253 0.59 -24.73 -12.28
C LEU A 253 0.89 -23.38 -11.65
N PHE A 254 0.11 -22.35 -11.99
CA PHE A 254 0.20 -21.06 -11.31
C PHE A 254 -0.65 -21.08 -10.04
N PRO A 255 -0.06 -20.80 -8.87
CA PRO A 255 -0.77 -20.89 -7.60
C PRO A 255 -1.77 -19.75 -7.38
N PRO A 256 -2.68 -19.89 -6.40
CA PRO A 256 -3.51 -18.79 -5.89
C PRO A 256 -2.72 -17.53 -5.55
N ALA A 257 -3.31 -16.37 -5.85
CA ALA A 257 -2.73 -15.07 -5.52
C ALA A 257 -2.38 -15.00 -4.04
N GLY A 258 -1.21 -14.44 -3.72
CA GLY A 258 -0.71 -14.33 -2.35
C GLY A 258 -0.04 -15.58 -1.79
N ASN A 259 -0.04 -16.70 -2.52
CA ASN A 259 0.68 -17.90 -2.11
C ASN A 259 2.12 -17.91 -2.66
N THR A 260 3.04 -17.27 -1.93
CA THR A 260 4.46 -17.14 -2.32
C THR A 260 5.27 -18.43 -2.15
N LYS A 261 4.73 -19.44 -1.48
CA LYS A 261 5.46 -20.70 -1.18
C LYS A 261 5.50 -21.67 -2.37
N ALA A 262 4.62 -21.50 -3.36
CA ALA A 262 4.55 -22.35 -4.55
C ALA A 262 5.16 -21.61 -5.75
N THR A 263 6.46 -21.35 -5.71
CA THR A 263 7.14 -20.79 -6.89
C THR A 263 7.34 -21.93 -7.88
N LEU A 264 6.80 -21.80 -9.10
CA LEU A 264 7.10 -22.71 -10.19
C LEU A 264 8.62 -22.80 -10.33
N LEU A 265 9.17 -24.01 -10.46
CA LEU A 265 10.61 -24.19 -10.56
C LEU A 265 11.17 -23.32 -11.69
N GLY A 266 12.13 -22.48 -11.34
CA GLY A 266 12.75 -21.53 -12.25
C GLY A 266 11.95 -20.28 -12.56
N LEU A 267 10.69 -20.11 -12.14
CA LEU A 267 9.97 -18.84 -12.37
C LEU A 267 10.51 -17.76 -11.43
N ALA A 268 11.29 -16.84 -11.97
CA ALA A 268 11.92 -15.75 -11.23
C ALA A 268 11.02 -14.51 -11.15
N GLU A 269 10.27 -14.20 -12.21
CA GLU A 269 9.43 -13.00 -12.26
C GLU A 269 8.10 -13.25 -12.97
N THR A 270 7.06 -12.56 -12.50
CA THR A 270 5.74 -12.56 -13.13
C THR A 270 5.15 -11.17 -13.04
N ILE A 271 4.96 -10.54 -14.19
CA ILE A 271 4.32 -9.23 -14.31
C ILE A 271 3.07 -9.41 -15.17
N VAL A 272 1.93 -8.95 -14.68
CA VAL A 272 0.66 -8.97 -15.42
C VAL A 272 0.07 -7.57 -15.43
N LEU A 273 -0.04 -6.98 -16.61
CA LEU A 273 -0.50 -5.62 -16.83
C LEU A 273 -1.65 -5.63 -17.85
N GLY A 274 -2.89 -5.61 -17.34
CA GLY A 274 -4.06 -5.78 -18.18
C GLY A 274 -4.04 -7.15 -18.84
N GLU A 275 -4.07 -7.17 -20.18
CA GLU A 275 -3.97 -8.41 -20.96
C GLU A 275 -2.53 -8.89 -21.16
N ASN A 276 -1.52 -8.05 -20.93
CA ASN A 276 -0.14 -8.42 -21.17
C ASN A 276 0.43 -9.16 -19.96
N VAL A 277 1.20 -10.20 -20.24
CA VAL A 277 1.87 -11.03 -19.24
C VAL A 277 3.34 -11.16 -19.63
N TYR A 278 4.21 -10.90 -18.67
CA TYR A 278 5.63 -11.16 -18.78
C TYR A 278 6.03 -12.19 -17.72
N LEU A 279 6.73 -13.23 -18.15
CA LEU A 279 7.29 -14.26 -17.29
C LEU A 279 8.79 -14.32 -17.52
N ARG A 280 9.56 -14.38 -16.44
CA ARG A 280 11.01 -14.62 -16.50
C ARG A 280 11.33 -15.93 -15.81
N TRP A 281 12.02 -16.80 -16.51
CA TRP A 281 12.49 -18.07 -16.02
C TRP A 281 14.01 -18.04 -15.86
N GLU A 282 14.51 -18.55 -14.74
CA GLU A 282 15.92 -18.71 -14.41
C GLU A 282 16.17 -20.13 -13.91
N VAL A 283 16.90 -20.92 -14.70
CA VAL A 283 17.26 -22.29 -14.36
C VAL A 283 18.73 -22.50 -14.69
N ASP A 284 19.54 -22.93 -13.71
CA ASP A 284 20.96 -23.22 -13.87
C ASP A 284 21.76 -22.09 -14.55
N GLY A 285 21.42 -20.83 -14.22
CA GLY A 285 22.06 -19.63 -14.78
C GLY A 285 21.62 -19.26 -16.19
N ARG A 286 20.67 -20.01 -16.80
CA ARG A 286 20.03 -19.67 -18.07
C ARG A 286 18.77 -18.86 -17.83
N VAL A 287 18.53 -17.88 -18.69
CA VAL A 287 17.36 -17.01 -18.62
C VAL A 287 16.46 -17.22 -19.83
N GLN A 288 15.17 -17.32 -19.61
CA GLN A 288 14.15 -17.22 -20.66
C GLN A 288 13.13 -16.14 -20.27
N GLU A 289 12.80 -15.27 -21.21
CA GLU A 289 11.83 -14.19 -21.05
C GLU A 289 10.67 -14.42 -22.02
N ASP A 290 9.47 -14.55 -21.46
CA ASP A 290 8.23 -14.75 -22.21
C ASP A 290 7.43 -13.46 -22.23
N SER A 291 7.03 -13.02 -23.42
CA SER A 291 6.10 -11.90 -23.62
C SER A 291 4.81 -12.45 -24.20
N LEU A 292 3.74 -12.40 -23.41
CA LEU A 292 2.48 -13.09 -23.67
C LEU A 292 1.30 -12.13 -23.55
N GLN A 293 0.18 -12.50 -24.16
CA GLN A 293 -1.08 -11.79 -24.04
C GLN A 293 -2.21 -12.75 -23.75
N PHE A 294 -3.05 -12.40 -22.78
CA PHE A 294 -4.30 -13.08 -22.52
C PHE A 294 -5.23 -12.94 -23.72
N SER A 295 -5.88 -14.05 -24.08
CA SER A 295 -6.95 -14.07 -25.08
C SER A 295 -8.06 -15.01 -24.63
N LYS A 296 -9.20 -14.96 -25.33
CA LYS A 296 -10.42 -15.72 -25.00
C LYS A 296 -10.79 -15.61 -23.51
N GLU A 297 -11.01 -14.39 -23.04
CA GLU A 297 -11.45 -14.12 -21.66
C GLU A 297 -10.49 -14.71 -20.60
N GLY A 298 -9.19 -14.70 -20.88
CA GLY A 298 -8.15 -15.21 -19.97
C GLY A 298 -8.06 -16.74 -19.90
N GLN A 299 -8.64 -17.45 -20.86
CA GLN A 299 -8.50 -18.91 -21.01
C GLN A 299 -7.32 -19.30 -21.91
N ARG A 300 -6.73 -18.34 -22.60
CA ARG A 300 -5.55 -18.52 -23.44
C ARG A 300 -4.48 -17.48 -23.15
N LEU A 301 -3.24 -17.87 -23.40
CA LEU A 301 -2.06 -17.01 -23.46
C LEU A 301 -1.36 -17.29 -24.79
N GLU A 302 -0.99 -16.25 -25.51
CA GLU A 302 -0.28 -16.38 -26.78
C GLU A 302 0.82 -15.33 -26.83
N GLY A 303 1.99 -15.68 -27.36
CA GLY A 303 3.10 -14.74 -27.45
C GLY A 303 4.40 -15.39 -27.88
N THR A 304 5.51 -14.82 -27.41
CA THR A 304 6.85 -15.23 -27.82
C THR A 304 7.77 -15.40 -26.63
N PHE A 305 8.87 -16.12 -26.83
CA PHE A 305 9.98 -16.16 -25.89
C PHE A 305 11.29 -15.82 -26.57
N VAL A 306 12.24 -15.36 -25.76
CA VAL A 306 13.66 -15.31 -26.07
C VAL A 306 14.43 -15.91 -24.90
N ASN A 307 15.56 -16.56 -25.15
CA ASN A 307 16.43 -17.07 -24.09
C ASN A 307 17.87 -16.60 -24.25
N SER A 308 18.64 -16.73 -23.18
CA SER A 308 20.05 -16.31 -23.10
C SER A 308 20.98 -17.09 -24.04
N GLU A 309 20.52 -18.20 -24.61
CA GLU A 309 21.26 -19.04 -25.56
C GLU A 309 20.94 -18.67 -27.03
N GLY A 310 20.18 -17.60 -27.25
CA GLY A 310 19.79 -17.11 -28.58
C GLY A 310 18.57 -17.83 -29.18
N GLY A 311 17.93 -18.71 -28.41
CA GLY A 311 16.67 -19.35 -28.78
C GLY A 311 15.52 -18.34 -28.74
N TRP A 312 14.61 -18.50 -29.68
CA TRP A 312 13.41 -17.66 -29.80
C TRP A 312 12.28 -18.46 -30.44
N GLY A 313 11.05 -18.02 -30.22
CA GLY A 313 9.92 -18.69 -30.84
C GLY A 313 8.59 -18.25 -30.29
N SER A 314 7.57 -19.05 -30.54
CA SER A 314 6.20 -18.78 -30.10
C SER A 314 5.81 -19.64 -28.90
N ILE A 315 4.95 -19.09 -28.06
CA ILE A 315 4.35 -19.75 -26.92
C ILE A 315 2.83 -19.67 -27.08
N SER A 316 2.17 -20.79 -26.80
CA SER A 316 0.73 -20.80 -26.54
C SER A 316 0.41 -21.57 -25.27
N GLY A 317 -0.45 -20.98 -24.45
CA GLY A 317 -0.98 -21.55 -23.22
C GLY A 317 -2.49 -21.70 -23.33
N LYS A 318 -3.01 -22.86 -22.93
CA LYS A 318 -4.44 -23.08 -22.73
C LYS A 318 -4.69 -23.43 -21.26
N LYS A 319 -5.54 -22.65 -20.59
CA LYS A 319 -5.98 -22.96 -19.23
C LYS A 319 -6.85 -24.21 -19.28
N THR A 320 -6.45 -25.24 -18.55
CA THR A 320 -7.18 -26.52 -18.46
C THR A 320 -8.01 -26.61 -17.19
N VAL A 321 -7.54 -26.00 -16.11
CA VAL A 321 -8.22 -25.94 -14.81
C VAL A 321 -7.98 -24.55 -14.22
N GLY A 322 -9.04 -23.85 -13.81
CA GLY A 322 -8.92 -22.62 -13.04
C GLY A 322 -8.70 -22.91 -11.55
N CYS A 323 -8.19 -21.93 -10.80
CA CYS A 323 -8.15 -22.07 -9.35
C CYS A 323 -9.55 -22.05 -8.74
N ALA A 324 -9.75 -22.89 -7.72
CA ALA A 324 -10.94 -22.80 -6.88
C ALA A 324 -10.91 -21.45 -6.13
N SER A 325 -12.00 -20.70 -6.27
CA SER A 325 -12.27 -19.47 -5.52
C SER A 325 -12.67 -19.75 -4.09
#